data_AF-A0A386ZFT5-F1
#
_entry.id   AF-A0A386ZFT5-F1
#
_cell.length_a   1.000
_cell.length_b   1.000
_cell.length_c   1.000
_cell.angle_alpha   90.00
_cell.angle_beta   90.00
_cell.angle_gamma   90.00
#
_symmetry.space_group_name_H-M   'P 1'
#
loop_
_entity.id
_entity.type
_entity.pdbx_description
1 polymer ?
#
loop_
_entity_poly.entity_id
_entity_poly.type
_entity_poly.pdbx_seq_one_letter_code
_entity_poly.pdbx_strand_id
1 'polypeptide(L)'
;MTTWEMLLRLGTGVGLGAVIGFERQFRARMAGLRTNALVAAGATLFVLLSAHGFHGTDADPTRVAAQIVSGIGFLGAGVILRDGFNIRGLNTAATLWCAAAVGALAGAGMYTTAAAGTVAVVVVNTALRTVARSVDRPVTDGPEAQVALYAFTAETDDAHEAHVRALLVQSLTRTDFQLNSIASHDTSAGRVQVRAELTGDRRDDRQMEAAVSRLSLEPSVTSVGWRTVPAPVETEQ
;
A
#
# COMPACT_ATOMS: atom_id res chain seq x y z
N MET A 1 -17.98 30.57 -30.43
CA MET A 1 -18.02 29.12 -30.17
C MET A 1 -19.46 28.72 -29.92
N THR A 2 -19.94 27.64 -30.53
CA THR A 2 -21.32 27.17 -30.33
C THR A 2 -21.45 26.42 -29.00
N THR A 3 -22.64 26.42 -28.40
CA THR A 3 -22.93 25.64 -27.18
C THR A 3 -22.63 24.16 -27.39
N TRP A 4 -22.84 23.65 -28.61
CA TRP A 4 -22.52 22.27 -28.98
C TRP A 4 -21.03 21.96 -28.84
N GLU A 5 -20.15 22.85 -29.32
CA GLU A 5 -18.70 22.69 -29.15
C GLU A 5 -18.27 22.71 -27.68
N MET A 6 -18.92 23.54 -26.85
CA MET A 6 -18.68 23.55 -25.39
C MET A 6 -19.04 22.21 -24.75
N LEU A 7 -20.19 21.66 -25.11
CA LEU A 7 -20.65 20.35 -24.64
C LEU A 7 -19.73 19.22 -25.11
N LEU A 8 -19.24 19.27 -26.34
CA LEU A 8 -18.27 18.29 -26.86
C LEU A 8 -16.94 18.35 -26.09
N ARG A 9 -16.43 19.55 -25.80
CA ARG A 9 -15.21 19.72 -24.99
C ARG A 9 -15.41 19.18 -23.57
N LEU A 10 -16.54 19.50 -22.95
CA LEU A 10 -16.92 18.99 -21.63
C LEU A 10 -17.03 17.46 -21.63
N GLY A 11 -17.75 16.89 -22.60
CA GLY A 11 -17.90 15.45 -22.75
C GLY A 11 -16.56 14.75 -22.96
N THR A 12 -15.65 15.36 -23.75
CA THR A 12 -14.30 14.85 -23.95
C THR A 12 -13.49 14.87 -22.65
N GLY A 13 -13.51 15.98 -21.90
CA GLY A 13 -12.83 16.10 -20.60
C GLY A 13 -13.34 15.07 -19.59
N VAL A 14 -14.67 14.92 -19.49
CA VAL A 14 -15.32 13.90 -18.64
C VAL A 14 -14.90 12.49 -19.06
N GLY A 15 -14.98 12.18 -20.36
CA GLY A 15 -14.64 10.85 -20.88
C GLY A 15 -13.18 10.48 -20.64
N LEU A 16 -12.25 11.39 -20.93
CA LEU A 16 -10.82 11.16 -20.70
C LEU A 16 -10.48 11.07 -19.20
N GLY A 17 -11.08 11.91 -18.36
CA GLY A 17 -10.96 11.82 -16.90
C GLY A 17 -11.53 10.50 -16.36
N ALA A 18 -12.63 10.02 -16.92
CA ALA A 18 -13.22 8.72 -16.60
C ALA A 18 -12.29 7.56 -17.00
N VAL A 19 -11.59 7.63 -18.14
CA VAL A 19 -10.60 6.60 -18.51
C VAL A 19 -9.48 6.48 -17.46
N ILE A 20 -8.95 7.62 -16.98
CA ILE A 20 -7.95 7.64 -15.89
C ILE A 20 -8.56 7.05 -14.61
N GLY A 21 -9.77 7.46 -14.25
CA GLY A 21 -10.44 7.00 -13.04
C GLY A 21 -10.84 5.52 -13.08
N PHE A 22 -11.14 4.98 -14.26
CA PHE A 22 -11.46 3.56 -14.46
C PHE A 22 -10.23 2.69 -14.15
N GLU A 23 -9.06 3.04 -14.69
CA GLU A 23 -7.79 2.39 -14.34
C GLU A 23 -7.54 2.42 -12.83
N ARG A 24 -7.86 3.55 -12.19
CA ARG A 24 -7.68 3.71 -10.74
C ARG A 24 -8.63 2.85 -9.92
N GLN A 25 -9.90 2.80 -10.30
CA GLN A 25 -10.95 2.04 -9.60
C GLN A 25 -10.75 0.54 -9.79
N PHE A 26 -10.38 0.09 -10.99
CA PHE A 26 -10.05 -1.32 -11.25
C PHE A 26 -8.92 -1.82 -10.34
N ARG A 27 -8.05 -0.91 -9.88
CA ARG A 27 -6.94 -1.22 -8.96
C ARG A 27 -7.23 -0.82 -7.51
N ALA A 28 -8.51 -0.69 -7.13
CA ALA A 28 -8.98 -0.44 -5.77
C ALA A 28 -8.28 0.75 -5.06
N ARG A 29 -8.12 1.89 -5.76
CA ARG A 29 -7.48 3.10 -5.19
C ARG A 29 -8.48 4.19 -4.84
N MET A 30 -8.10 5.03 -3.87
CA MET A 30 -9.01 5.99 -3.21
C MET A 30 -9.70 6.99 -4.15
N ALA A 31 -9.03 7.51 -5.19
CA ALA A 31 -9.66 8.32 -6.22
C ALA A 31 -9.95 7.48 -7.47
N GLY A 32 -11.17 6.96 -7.55
CA GLY A 32 -11.65 6.11 -8.65
C GLY A 32 -12.29 6.90 -9.80
N LEU A 33 -13.23 6.26 -10.50
CA LEU A 33 -13.88 6.78 -11.71
C LEU A 33 -14.52 8.16 -11.49
N ARG A 34 -15.41 8.25 -10.50
CA ARG A 34 -16.20 9.46 -10.20
C ARG A 34 -15.31 10.65 -9.91
N THR A 35 -14.26 10.48 -9.10
CA THR A 35 -13.40 11.57 -8.66
C THR A 35 -12.59 12.15 -9.83
N ASN A 36 -11.96 11.31 -10.65
CA ASN A 36 -11.16 11.78 -11.79
C ASN A 36 -12.03 12.42 -12.87
N ALA A 37 -13.23 11.88 -13.13
CA ALA A 37 -14.18 12.48 -14.07
C ALA A 37 -14.64 13.87 -13.61
N LEU A 38 -14.96 14.04 -12.32
CA LEU A 38 -15.36 15.34 -11.77
C LEU A 38 -14.22 16.37 -11.78
N VAL A 39 -13.00 15.95 -11.47
CA VAL A 39 -11.82 16.83 -11.52
C VAL A 39 -11.55 17.31 -12.95
N ALA A 40 -11.57 16.41 -13.93
CA ALA A 40 -11.41 16.78 -15.33
C ALA A 40 -12.56 17.66 -15.83
N ALA A 41 -13.80 17.37 -15.43
CA ALA A 41 -14.97 18.19 -15.76
C ALA A 41 -14.84 19.62 -15.22
N GLY A 42 -14.48 19.76 -13.94
CA GLY A 42 -14.28 21.06 -13.30
C GLY A 42 -13.20 21.88 -14.00
N ALA A 43 -12.04 21.27 -14.30
CA ALA A 43 -10.97 21.93 -15.05
C ALA A 43 -11.43 22.35 -16.47
N THR A 44 -12.18 21.50 -17.15
CA THR A 44 -12.77 21.80 -18.47
C THR A 44 -13.70 23.02 -18.40
N LEU A 45 -14.60 23.02 -17.42
CA LEU A 45 -15.54 24.13 -17.19
C LEU A 45 -14.83 25.44 -16.87
N PHE A 46 -13.78 25.41 -16.03
CA PHE A 46 -13.00 26.60 -15.73
C PHE A 46 -12.27 27.16 -16.96
N VAL A 47 -11.70 26.30 -17.81
CA VAL A 47 -11.09 26.77 -19.07
C VAL A 47 -12.14 27.35 -20.02
N LEU A 48 -13.30 26.71 -20.15
CA LEU A 48 -14.40 27.23 -20.96
C LEU A 48 -14.90 28.59 -20.45
N LEU A 49 -15.12 28.71 -19.14
CA LEU A 49 -15.49 29.95 -18.46
C LEU A 49 -14.45 31.03 -18.71
N SER A 50 -13.16 30.69 -18.59
CA SER A 50 -12.08 31.65 -18.80
C SER A 50 -11.98 32.15 -20.24
N ALA A 51 -12.22 31.27 -21.20
CA ALA A 51 -12.10 31.60 -22.62
C ALA A 51 -13.33 32.32 -23.19
N HIS A 52 -14.52 32.13 -22.58
CA HIS A 52 -15.78 32.61 -23.17
C HIS A 52 -16.69 33.38 -22.22
N GLY A 53 -16.46 33.32 -20.91
CA GLY A 53 -17.31 33.97 -19.90
C GLY A 53 -16.89 35.40 -19.55
N PHE A 54 -15.69 35.82 -19.96
CA PHE A 54 -15.17 37.16 -19.71
C PHE A 54 -14.90 37.88 -21.04
N HIS A 55 -15.31 39.14 -21.13
CA HIS A 55 -15.10 40.01 -22.28
C HIS A 55 -14.39 41.29 -21.83
N GLY A 56 -13.38 41.74 -22.59
CA GLY A 56 -12.60 42.94 -22.29
C GLY A 56 -11.10 42.72 -22.48
N THR A 57 -10.33 43.82 -22.53
CA THR A 57 -8.87 43.80 -22.73
C THR A 57 -8.09 43.24 -21.55
N ASP A 58 -8.69 43.21 -20.36
CA ASP A 58 -8.07 42.71 -19.11
C ASP A 58 -8.39 41.23 -18.83
N ALA A 59 -9.15 40.57 -19.71
CA ALA A 59 -9.42 39.14 -19.57
C ALA A 59 -8.17 38.34 -19.93
N ASP A 60 -7.56 37.69 -18.93
CA ASP A 60 -6.38 36.85 -19.11
C ASP A 60 -6.73 35.36 -18.90
N PRO A 61 -6.90 34.58 -19.97
CA PRO A 61 -7.21 33.16 -19.90
C PRO A 61 -6.16 32.31 -19.18
N THR A 62 -4.90 32.77 -19.15
CA THR A 62 -3.81 32.04 -18.50
C THR A 62 -3.89 32.07 -16.98
N ARG A 63 -4.51 33.11 -16.40
CA ARG A 63 -4.72 33.21 -14.95
C ARG A 63 -5.60 32.09 -14.41
N VAL A 64 -6.69 31.75 -15.10
CA VAL A 64 -7.58 30.67 -14.65
C VAL A 64 -6.88 29.32 -14.73
N ALA A 65 -6.08 29.08 -15.78
CA ALA A 65 -5.27 27.86 -15.87
C ALA A 65 -4.31 27.71 -14.67
N ALA A 66 -3.64 28.79 -14.27
CA ALA A 66 -2.79 28.80 -13.08
C ALA A 66 -3.58 28.53 -11.78
N GLN A 67 -4.80 29.06 -11.67
CA GLN A 67 -5.66 28.81 -10.51
C GLN A 67 -6.18 27.37 -10.43
N ILE A 68 -6.40 26.70 -11.57
CA ILE A 68 -6.73 25.26 -11.58
C ILE A 68 -5.59 24.46 -10.94
N VAL A 69 -4.33 24.73 -11.33
CA VAL A 69 -3.14 24.04 -10.78
C VAL A 69 -3.06 24.22 -9.26
N SER A 70 -3.25 25.46 -8.79
CA SER A 70 -3.29 25.78 -7.35
C SER A 70 -4.43 25.06 -6.62
N GLY A 71 -5.64 25.10 -7.18
CA GLY A 71 -6.84 24.47 -6.60
C GLY A 71 -6.72 22.96 -6.46
N ILE A 72 -6.07 22.28 -7.42
CA ILE A 72 -5.80 20.84 -7.28
C ILE A 72 -4.73 20.57 -6.22
N GLY A 73 -3.77 21.47 -6.01
CA GLY A 73 -2.83 21.39 -4.89
C GLY A 73 -3.55 21.32 -3.54
N PHE A 74 -4.59 22.12 -3.36
CA PHE A 74 -5.44 22.09 -2.17
C PHE A 74 -6.21 20.76 -2.01
N LEU A 75 -6.83 20.25 -3.08
CA LEU A 75 -7.49 18.94 -3.05
C LEU A 75 -6.49 17.79 -2.80
N GLY A 76 -5.28 17.92 -3.35
CA GLY A 76 -4.17 17.00 -3.16
C GLY A 76 -3.77 16.88 -1.69
N ALA A 77 -3.67 17.99 -0.97
CA ALA A 77 -3.42 17.98 0.46
C ALA A 77 -4.50 17.22 1.25
N GLY A 78 -5.77 17.31 0.84
CA GLY A 78 -6.88 16.59 1.48
C GLY A 78 -6.89 15.07 1.27
N VAL A 79 -6.23 14.57 0.22
CA VAL A 79 -6.11 13.12 -0.06
C VAL A 79 -4.79 12.52 0.39
N ILE A 80 -3.80 13.35 0.74
CA ILE A 80 -2.52 12.91 1.29
C ILE A 80 -2.68 12.79 2.80
N LEU A 81 -2.69 11.55 3.28
CA LEU A 81 -2.90 11.23 4.69
C LEU A 81 -1.61 10.67 5.27
N ARG A 82 -1.23 11.17 6.44
CA ARG A 82 -0.12 10.64 7.24
C ARG A 82 -0.67 9.60 8.21
N ASP A 83 -0.11 8.40 8.15
CA ASP A 83 -0.44 7.27 9.01
C ASP A 83 0.85 6.85 9.73
N GLY A 84 1.08 7.43 10.91
CA GLY A 84 2.34 7.34 11.65
C GLY A 84 3.54 7.88 10.86
N PHE A 85 4.49 7.00 10.53
CA PHE A 85 5.65 7.32 9.69
C PHE A 85 5.38 7.19 8.19
N ASN A 86 4.24 6.61 7.79
CA ASN A 86 3.93 6.36 6.39
C ASN A 86 3.04 7.45 5.78
N ILE A 87 3.30 7.82 4.53
CA ILE A 87 2.49 8.80 3.78
C ILE A 87 1.70 8.07 2.71
N ARG A 88 0.38 8.12 2.80
CA ARG A 88 -0.54 7.52 1.82
C ARG A 88 -1.15 8.62 0.95
N GLY A 89 -1.52 8.26 -0.28
CA GLY A 89 -2.28 9.13 -1.17
C GLY A 89 -1.45 10.02 -2.11
N LEU A 90 -0.11 9.99 -2.05
CA LEU A 90 0.76 10.80 -2.93
C LEU A 90 0.48 10.57 -4.44
N ASN A 91 0.43 9.30 -4.86
CA ASN A 91 0.11 8.93 -6.24
C ASN A 91 -1.33 9.29 -6.63
N THR A 92 -2.25 9.26 -5.65
CA THR A 92 -3.64 9.67 -5.85
C THR A 92 -3.69 11.17 -6.16
N ALA A 93 -3.02 11.99 -5.35
CA ALA A 93 -2.90 13.43 -5.58
C ALA A 93 -2.28 13.75 -6.94
N ALA A 94 -1.18 13.07 -7.29
CA ALA A 94 -0.54 13.22 -8.60
C ALA A 94 -1.48 12.86 -9.76
N THR A 95 -2.26 11.78 -9.63
CA THR A 95 -3.22 11.36 -10.68
C THR A 95 -4.33 12.39 -10.84
N LEU A 96 -4.86 12.95 -9.73
CA LEU A 96 -5.87 14.01 -9.78
C LEU A 96 -5.33 15.28 -10.45
N TRP A 97 -4.07 15.63 -10.18
CA TRP A 97 -3.38 16.73 -10.85
C TRP A 97 -3.30 16.53 -12.37
N CYS A 98 -2.92 15.33 -12.80
CA CYS A 98 -2.92 14.98 -14.23
C CYS A 98 -4.33 14.98 -14.84
N ALA A 99 -5.35 14.50 -14.13
CA ALA A 99 -6.74 14.51 -14.61
C ALA A 99 -7.25 15.94 -14.85
N ALA A 100 -6.89 16.88 -13.97
CA ALA A 100 -7.22 18.28 -14.16
C ALA A 100 -6.51 18.88 -15.38
N ALA A 101 -5.23 18.55 -15.60
CA ALA A 101 -4.50 18.99 -16.79
C ALA A 101 -5.14 18.47 -18.09
N VAL A 102 -5.55 17.20 -18.12
CA VAL A 102 -6.29 16.60 -19.25
C VAL A 102 -7.62 17.31 -19.48
N GLY A 103 -8.38 17.61 -18.42
CA GLY A 103 -9.60 18.40 -18.51
C GLY A 103 -9.36 19.81 -19.06
N ALA A 104 -8.30 20.49 -18.61
CA ALA A 104 -7.94 21.80 -19.11
C ALA A 104 -7.58 21.78 -20.60
N LEU A 105 -6.82 20.77 -21.06
CA LEU A 105 -6.51 20.56 -22.48
C LEU A 105 -7.78 20.31 -23.31
N ALA A 106 -8.72 19.50 -22.81
CA ALA A 106 -10.00 19.28 -23.46
C ALA A 106 -10.83 20.58 -23.54
N GLY A 107 -10.86 21.39 -22.48
CA GLY A 107 -11.52 22.71 -22.47
C GLY A 107 -10.89 23.70 -23.44
N ALA A 108 -9.58 23.63 -23.65
CA ALA A 108 -8.87 24.39 -24.67
C ALA A 108 -9.14 23.90 -26.10
N GLY A 109 -9.75 22.72 -26.27
CA GLY A 109 -9.99 22.08 -27.57
C GLY A 109 -8.81 21.28 -28.10
N MET A 110 -7.77 21.06 -27.29
CA MET A 110 -6.57 20.31 -27.65
C MET A 110 -6.78 18.80 -27.50
N TYR A 111 -7.71 18.23 -28.28
CA TYR A 111 -8.17 16.84 -28.09
C TYR A 111 -7.07 15.79 -28.25
N THR A 112 -6.19 15.95 -29.24
CA THR A 112 -5.07 15.03 -29.49
C THR A 112 -4.08 15.04 -28.33
N THR A 113 -3.73 16.23 -27.82
CA THR A 113 -2.85 16.40 -26.66
C THR A 113 -3.50 15.87 -25.38
N ALA A 114 -4.81 16.10 -25.19
CA ALA A 114 -5.56 15.57 -24.06
C ALA A 114 -5.58 14.03 -24.07
N ALA A 115 -5.86 13.42 -25.23
CA ALA A 115 -5.84 11.97 -25.39
C ALA A 115 -4.44 11.37 -25.17
N ALA A 116 -3.39 11.98 -25.74
CA ALA A 116 -2.02 11.57 -25.52
C ALA A 116 -1.62 11.68 -24.04
N GLY A 117 -2.03 12.76 -23.36
CA GLY A 117 -1.86 12.94 -21.93
C GLY A 117 -2.56 11.85 -21.11
N THR A 118 -3.82 11.52 -21.43
CA THR A 118 -4.55 10.41 -20.80
C THR A 118 -3.82 9.08 -20.95
N VAL A 119 -3.35 8.76 -22.16
CA VAL A 119 -2.57 7.54 -22.43
C VAL A 119 -1.29 7.53 -21.61
N ALA A 120 -0.55 8.65 -21.59
CA ALA A 120 0.68 8.76 -20.80
C ALA A 120 0.42 8.52 -19.31
N VAL A 121 -0.63 9.13 -18.73
CA VAL A 121 -1.01 8.93 -17.32
C VAL A 121 -1.33 7.47 -17.03
N VAL A 122 -2.14 6.82 -17.87
CA VAL A 122 -2.52 5.41 -17.71
C VAL A 122 -1.29 4.49 -17.84
N VAL A 123 -0.41 4.77 -18.81
CA VAL A 123 0.83 4.02 -19.03
C VAL A 123 1.76 4.19 -17.84
N VAL A 124 2.01 5.42 -17.38
CA VAL A 124 2.84 5.70 -16.19
C VAL A 124 2.28 4.96 -14.97
N ASN A 125 0.98 5.07 -14.70
CA ASN A 125 0.33 4.36 -13.59
C ASN A 125 0.44 2.82 -13.68
N THR A 126 0.55 2.26 -14.89
CA THR A 126 0.61 0.81 -15.12
C THR A 126 2.04 0.27 -15.20
N ALA A 127 2.89 0.93 -15.99
CA ALA A 127 4.24 0.53 -16.36
C ALA A 127 5.21 0.70 -15.19
N LEU A 128 5.13 1.79 -14.43
CA LEU A 128 6.00 1.98 -13.26
C LEU A 128 5.80 0.90 -12.22
N ARG A 129 4.63 0.26 -12.13
CA ARG A 129 4.44 -0.90 -11.25
C ARG A 129 5.06 -2.17 -11.83
N THR A 130 5.07 -2.36 -13.14
CA THR A 130 5.77 -3.50 -13.76
C THR A 130 7.27 -3.32 -13.67
N VAL A 131 7.75 -2.10 -13.87
CA VAL A 131 9.16 -1.74 -13.70
C VAL A 131 9.55 -1.88 -12.23
N ALA A 132 8.77 -1.34 -11.29
CA ALA A 132 9.01 -1.52 -9.86
C ALA A 132 8.99 -3.01 -9.47
N ARG A 133 8.08 -3.83 -10.02
CA ARG A 133 8.10 -5.29 -9.82
C ARG A 133 9.27 -6.02 -10.49
N SER A 134 9.91 -5.43 -11.49
CA SER A 134 11.10 -5.98 -12.15
C SER A 134 12.40 -5.51 -11.51
N VAL A 135 12.37 -4.34 -10.87
CA VAL A 135 13.44 -3.78 -10.02
C VAL A 135 13.38 -4.45 -8.65
N ASP A 136 12.18 -4.69 -8.11
CA ASP A 136 11.86 -5.71 -7.11
C ASP A 136 11.96 -7.10 -7.76
N ARG A 137 13.13 -7.43 -8.32
CA ARG A 137 13.59 -8.80 -8.14
C ARG A 137 13.49 -9.07 -6.64
N PRO A 138 13.00 -10.24 -6.20
CA PRO A 138 13.17 -10.65 -4.81
C PRO A 138 14.69 -10.76 -4.57
N VAL A 139 15.31 -9.65 -4.21
CA VAL A 139 16.53 -9.64 -3.46
C VAL A 139 16.09 -10.14 -2.10
N THR A 140 16.30 -11.42 -1.90
CA THR A 140 16.44 -12.02 -0.58
C THR A 140 17.50 -11.20 0.15
N ASP A 141 17.09 -10.18 0.92
CA ASP A 141 17.70 -9.63 2.14
C ASP A 141 17.24 -8.18 2.41
N GLY A 142 16.74 -7.93 3.63
CA GLY A 142 16.27 -6.62 4.13
C GLY A 142 17.38 -5.56 4.29
N PRO A 143 17.05 -4.31 4.66
CA PRO A 143 16.77 -4.00 6.06
C PRO A 143 15.79 -2.82 6.28
N GLU A 144 14.55 -3.14 6.65
CA GLU A 144 13.84 -2.33 7.65
C GLU A 144 13.61 -3.30 8.81
N ALA A 145 14.30 -3.06 9.92
CA ALA A 145 14.37 -3.93 11.09
C ALA A 145 13.00 -4.00 11.78
N GLN A 146 12.06 -4.69 11.16
CA GLN A 146 10.81 -5.05 11.78
C GLN A 146 11.09 -6.31 12.59
N VAL A 147 11.22 -6.12 13.90
CA VAL A 147 11.40 -7.19 14.89
C VAL A 147 10.40 -8.31 14.58
N ALA A 148 10.91 -9.47 14.19
CA ALA A 148 10.09 -10.62 13.87
C ALA A 148 9.78 -11.39 15.16
N LEU A 149 8.49 -11.51 15.48
CA LEU A 149 8.01 -12.30 16.61
C LEU A 149 7.73 -13.73 16.15
N TYR A 150 8.29 -14.69 16.88
CA TYR A 150 8.08 -16.12 16.65
C TYR A 150 7.49 -16.78 17.88
N ALA A 151 6.62 -17.76 17.65
CA ALA A 151 6.20 -18.72 18.66
C ALA A 151 6.74 -20.09 18.26
N PHE A 152 7.58 -20.65 19.13
CA PHE A 152 8.10 -22.01 19.02
C PHE A 152 7.36 -22.90 20.01
N THR A 153 6.83 -24.03 19.55
CA THR A 153 5.99 -24.93 20.36
C THR A 153 6.48 -26.36 20.27
N ALA A 154 6.55 -27.06 21.40
CA ALA A 154 6.80 -28.49 21.49
C ALA A 154 5.76 -29.13 22.41
N GLU A 155 5.22 -30.28 22.01
CA GLU A 155 4.29 -31.09 22.81
C GLU A 155 5.00 -32.34 23.33
N THR A 156 4.76 -32.65 24.59
CA THR A 156 5.33 -33.78 25.33
C THR A 156 4.29 -34.34 26.31
N ASP A 157 4.58 -35.47 26.93
CA ASP A 157 3.85 -35.92 28.12
C ASP A 157 4.26 -35.13 29.38
N ASP A 158 3.46 -35.25 30.45
CA ASP A 158 3.72 -34.59 31.74
C ASP A 158 5.05 -35.05 32.38
N ALA A 159 5.45 -36.30 32.14
CA ALA A 159 6.65 -36.89 32.76
C ALA A 159 7.95 -36.26 32.23
N HIS A 160 7.96 -35.83 30.98
CA HIS A 160 9.14 -35.27 30.30
C HIS A 160 9.06 -33.75 30.10
N GLU A 161 8.03 -33.08 30.66
CA GLU A 161 7.82 -31.62 30.54
C GLU A 161 9.07 -30.79 30.87
N ALA A 162 9.68 -31.04 32.03
CA ALA A 162 10.88 -30.34 32.47
C ALA A 162 12.09 -30.58 31.54
N HIS A 163 12.22 -31.79 31.01
CA HIS A 163 13.29 -32.18 30.08
C HIS A 163 13.13 -31.48 28.73
N VAL A 164 11.92 -31.53 28.15
CA VAL A 164 11.60 -30.87 26.88
C VAL A 164 11.71 -29.35 26.99
N ARG A 165 11.32 -28.75 28.12
CA ARG A 165 11.54 -27.32 28.38
C ARG A 165 13.02 -26.95 28.35
N ALA A 166 13.88 -27.75 28.97
CA ALA A 166 15.33 -27.52 28.96
C ALA A 166 15.91 -27.65 27.55
N LEU A 167 15.51 -28.69 26.80
CA LEU A 167 15.93 -28.89 25.41
C LEU A 167 15.49 -27.75 24.49
N LEU A 168 14.27 -27.24 24.70
CA LEU A 168 13.74 -26.11 23.95
C LEU A 168 14.62 -24.88 24.18
N VAL A 169 14.90 -24.51 25.44
CA VAL A 169 15.79 -23.38 25.76
C VAL A 169 17.20 -23.59 25.17
N GLN A 170 17.75 -24.80 25.28
CA GLN A 170 19.07 -25.13 24.74
C GLN A 170 19.10 -25.00 23.21
N SER A 171 18.03 -25.40 22.53
CA SER A 171 17.92 -25.32 21.07
C SER A 171 17.88 -23.89 20.55
N LEU A 172 17.32 -22.97 21.35
CA LEU A 172 17.19 -21.54 21.07
C LEU A 172 18.43 -20.74 21.47
N THR A 173 19.20 -21.21 22.45
CA THR A 173 20.47 -20.55 22.86
C THR A 173 21.50 -20.54 21.72
N ARG A 174 21.34 -21.40 20.70
CA ARG A 174 22.21 -21.45 19.51
C ARG A 174 21.74 -20.54 18.37
N THR A 175 20.68 -19.78 18.58
CA THR A 175 20.10 -18.87 17.58
C THR A 175 20.31 -17.44 18.00
N ASP A 176 20.22 -16.52 17.05
CA ASP A 176 20.32 -15.07 17.32
C ASP A 176 19.00 -14.48 17.87
N PHE A 177 18.05 -15.32 18.28
CA PHE A 177 16.76 -14.90 18.82
C PHE A 177 16.85 -14.61 20.31
N GLN A 178 16.17 -13.53 20.74
CA GLN A 178 15.95 -13.24 22.15
C GLN A 178 14.71 -13.98 22.64
N LEU A 179 14.89 -14.82 23.67
CA LEU A 179 13.78 -15.49 24.34
C LEU A 179 13.07 -14.51 25.27
N ASN A 180 11.81 -14.19 24.95
CA ASN A 180 10.99 -13.28 25.74
C ASN A 180 10.27 -13.99 26.88
N SER A 181 9.72 -15.16 26.59
CA SER A 181 8.98 -15.95 27.57
C SER A 181 9.04 -17.43 27.22
N ILE A 182 8.91 -18.26 28.25
CA ILE A 182 8.69 -19.70 28.11
C ILE A 182 7.61 -20.11 29.10
N ALA A 183 6.60 -20.82 28.61
CA ALA A 183 5.47 -21.28 29.41
C ALA A 183 5.12 -22.72 29.02
N SER A 184 4.62 -23.46 29.99
CA SER A 184 4.06 -24.79 29.80
C SER A 184 2.57 -24.72 30.08
N HIS A 185 1.77 -25.31 29.20
CA HIS A 185 0.31 -25.39 29.36
C HIS A 185 -0.15 -26.82 29.18
N ASP A 186 -0.91 -27.32 30.15
CA ASP A 186 -1.56 -28.62 30.04
C ASP A 186 -2.59 -28.59 28.91
N THR A 187 -2.52 -29.59 28.04
CA THR A 187 -3.45 -29.82 26.94
C THR A 187 -4.43 -30.94 27.31
N SER A 188 -5.65 -30.87 26.77
CA SER A 188 -6.64 -31.94 26.96
C SER A 188 -6.09 -33.26 26.41
N ALA A 189 -5.91 -34.25 27.30
CA ALA A 189 -5.37 -35.61 27.08
C ALA A 189 -3.97 -35.91 27.68
N GLY A 190 -3.58 -35.30 28.82
CA GLY A 190 -2.37 -35.70 29.57
C GLY A 190 -1.07 -35.39 28.82
N ARG A 191 -1.09 -34.31 28.03
CA ARG A 191 0.05 -33.80 27.28
C ARG A 191 0.28 -32.36 27.69
N VAL A 192 1.54 -31.95 27.73
CA VAL A 192 1.93 -30.57 27.99
C VAL A 192 2.48 -29.95 26.72
N GLN A 193 1.99 -28.75 26.41
CA GLN A 193 2.55 -27.92 25.37
C GLN A 193 3.51 -26.91 26.01
N VAL A 194 4.80 -27.04 25.68
CA VAL A 194 5.83 -26.07 26.01
C VAL A 194 5.95 -25.06 24.87
N ARG A 195 5.75 -23.79 25.17
CA ARG A 195 5.78 -22.70 24.21
C ARG A 195 6.80 -21.65 24.61
N ALA A 196 7.63 -21.25 23.65
CA ALA A 196 8.55 -20.12 23.78
C ALA A 196 8.19 -19.02 22.79
N GLU A 197 8.24 -17.79 23.27
CA GLU A 197 8.08 -16.59 22.45
C GLU A 197 9.42 -15.91 22.26
N LEU A 198 9.74 -15.61 21.01
CA LEU A 198 11.05 -15.19 20.57
C LEU A 198 10.94 -13.93 19.73
N THR A 199 11.92 -13.04 19.88
CA THR A 199 12.10 -11.87 19.01
C THR A 199 13.41 -11.99 18.26
N GLY A 200 13.35 -11.76 16.95
CA GLY A 200 14.54 -11.65 16.11
C GLY A 200 14.68 -10.25 15.55
N ASP A 201 15.90 -9.72 15.57
CA ASP A 201 16.24 -8.46 14.92
C ASP A 201 15.97 -8.49 13.41
N ARG A 202 15.96 -9.70 12.82
CA ARG A 202 15.61 -9.98 11.42
C ARG A 202 14.79 -11.26 11.31
N ARG A 203 14.06 -11.39 10.18
CA ARG A 203 13.41 -12.65 9.85
C ARG A 203 14.44 -13.68 9.37
N ASP A 204 14.56 -14.81 10.08
CA ASP A 204 15.48 -15.90 9.74
C ASP A 204 14.85 -17.27 10.03
N ASP A 205 14.02 -17.72 9.09
CA ASP A 205 13.27 -18.97 9.18
C ASP A 205 14.21 -20.20 9.27
N ARG A 206 15.44 -20.13 8.73
CA ARG A 206 16.39 -21.25 8.71
C ARG A 206 16.85 -21.65 10.12
N GLN A 207 17.05 -20.67 11.00
CA GLN A 207 17.43 -20.94 12.39
C GLN A 207 16.31 -21.65 13.15
N MET A 208 15.05 -21.31 12.86
CA MET A 208 13.88 -21.99 13.41
C MET A 208 13.71 -23.41 12.88
N GLU A 209 13.88 -23.62 11.57
CA GLU A 209 13.87 -24.95 10.96
C GLU A 209 14.95 -25.87 11.54
N ALA A 210 16.15 -25.32 11.78
CA ALA A 210 17.25 -26.05 12.41
C ALA A 210 16.94 -26.40 13.88
N ALA A 211 16.28 -25.52 14.63
CA ALA A 211 15.84 -25.78 16.00
C ALA A 211 14.75 -26.87 16.04
N VAL A 212 13.76 -26.80 15.15
CA VAL A 212 12.72 -27.84 15.00
C VAL A 212 13.33 -29.19 14.67
N SER A 213 14.26 -29.24 13.72
CA SER A 213 14.88 -30.50 13.29
C SER A 213 15.60 -31.21 14.44
N ARG A 214 16.21 -30.46 15.37
CA ARG A 214 16.87 -31.03 16.55
C ARG A 214 15.88 -31.58 17.56
N LEU A 215 14.86 -30.80 17.91
CA LEU A 215 13.84 -31.22 18.87
C LEU A 215 12.96 -32.35 18.35
N SER A 216 12.77 -32.44 17.03
CA SER A 216 12.03 -33.54 16.39
C SER A 216 12.71 -34.90 16.55
N LEU A 217 14.01 -34.93 16.87
CA LEU A 217 14.76 -36.17 17.08
C LEU A 217 14.68 -36.68 18.52
N GLU A 218 14.10 -35.90 19.45
CA GLU A 218 13.99 -36.29 20.84
C GLU A 218 12.80 -37.24 21.04
N PRO A 219 13.00 -38.44 21.63
CA PRO A 219 11.92 -39.43 21.81
C PRO A 219 10.74 -38.93 22.65
N SER A 220 10.99 -37.99 23.57
CA SER A 220 9.98 -37.40 24.44
C SER A 220 9.11 -36.35 23.74
N VAL A 221 9.47 -35.89 22.54
CA VAL A 221 8.73 -34.87 21.79
C VAL A 221 7.72 -35.54 20.86
N THR A 222 6.43 -35.26 21.10
CA THR A 222 5.33 -35.79 20.28
C THR A 222 5.08 -34.93 19.04
N SER A 223 5.17 -33.61 19.19
CA SER A 223 5.04 -32.67 18.07
C SER A 223 5.90 -31.43 18.34
N VAL A 224 6.42 -30.81 17.29
CA VAL A 224 7.19 -29.58 17.39
C VAL A 224 6.95 -28.73 16.15
N GLY A 225 6.90 -27.42 16.33
CA GLY A 225 6.66 -26.49 15.25
C GLY A 225 6.96 -25.05 15.65
N TRP A 226 6.92 -24.18 14.65
CA TRP A 226 7.07 -22.74 14.85
C TRP A 226 6.11 -21.99 13.95
N ARG A 227 5.75 -20.77 14.36
CA ARG A 227 4.97 -19.85 13.54
C ARG A 227 5.40 -18.42 13.80
N THR A 228 5.32 -17.56 12.79
CA THR A 228 5.42 -16.11 12.99
C THR A 228 4.16 -15.60 13.65
N VAL A 229 4.31 -14.83 14.72
CA VAL A 229 3.20 -14.18 15.41
C VAL A 229 3.11 -12.74 14.90
N PRO A 230 1.93 -12.29 14.43
CA PRO A 230 1.75 -10.87 14.14
C PRO A 230 1.97 -10.08 15.43
N ALA A 231 2.69 -8.95 15.34
CA ALA A 231 2.93 -8.10 16.50
C ALA A 231 1.62 -7.83 17.25
N PRO A 232 1.60 -7.92 18.60
CA PRO A 232 0.38 -7.68 19.36
C PRO A 232 -0.16 -6.31 19.00
N VAL A 233 -1.40 -6.26 18.53
CA VAL A 233 -2.13 -5.01 18.36
C VAL A 233 -2.33 -4.48 19.79
N GLU A 234 -1.70 -3.36 20.13
CA GLU A 234 -2.04 -2.64 21.36
C GLU A 234 -3.54 -2.34 21.32
N THR A 235 -4.33 -3.15 22.01
CA THR A 235 -5.68 -2.76 22.42
C THR A 235 -5.51 -1.62 23.42
N GLU A 236 -5.59 -0.39 22.93
CA GLU A 236 -5.86 0.79 23.74
C GLU A 236 -7.06 0.48 24.65
N GLN A 237 -6.82 0.52 25.96
CA GLN A 237 -7.85 0.60 27.00
C GLN A 237 -8.24 2.06 27.23
#